data_AF-A0A5J4PJ92-F1
#
_entry.id   AF-A0A5J4PJ92-F1
#
_cell.length_a   1.000
_cell.length_b   1.000
_cell.length_c   1.000
_cell.angle_alpha   90.00
_cell.angle_beta   90.00
_cell.angle_gamma   90.00
#
_symmetry.space_group_name_H-M   'P 1'
#
loop_
_entity.id
_entity.type
_entity.pdbx_description
1 polymer ?
#
loop_
_entity_poly.entity_id
_entity_poly.type
_entity_poly.pdbx_seq_one_letter_code
_entity_poly.pdbx_strand_id
1 'polypeptide(L)'
;TDGWPRQRQDFFKSNNYIGRGIGGETSPQLLSRFRQDVINLQPVAVVINIGTNDIAENTGAYDMEFTLGNIKSMAELAKANGIKAILSSVLPVGEYPWRKEITNVPDKISALNDGIKAYADANGFAYIDYYAVMHDADRAMIKEYGYDGVHPNAKGYQVMEEVAKKVIDEVIK
;
A
#
# COMPACT_ATOMS: atom_id res chain seq x y z
N THR A 1 -0.69 -5.32 3.13
CA THR A 1 0.49 -6.14 3.46
C THR A 1 0.08 -7.60 3.67
N ASP A 2 1.00 -8.55 3.61
CA ASP A 2 0.74 -9.98 3.91
C ASP A 2 0.52 -10.24 5.43
N GLY A 3 1.20 -9.49 6.29
CA GLY A 3 1.08 -9.64 7.74
C GLY A 3 -0.29 -9.25 8.31
N TRP A 4 -0.99 -8.29 7.70
CA TRP A 4 -2.24 -7.74 8.24
C TRP A 4 -3.36 -8.78 8.41
N PRO A 5 -3.77 -9.54 7.37
CA PRO A 5 -4.82 -10.55 7.54
C PRO A 5 -4.42 -11.67 8.51
N ARG A 6 -3.13 -11.93 8.70
CA ARG A 6 -2.63 -12.94 9.66
C ARG A 6 -2.72 -12.45 11.10
N GLN A 7 -2.37 -11.19 11.35
CA GLN A 7 -2.34 -10.59 12.69
C GLN A 7 -3.70 -10.04 13.15
N ARG A 8 -4.58 -9.67 12.22
CA ARG A 8 -5.86 -8.99 12.49
C ARG A 8 -7.03 -9.70 11.81
N GLN A 9 -7.11 -11.02 11.99
CA GLN A 9 -8.10 -11.87 11.32
C GLN A 9 -9.54 -11.36 11.50
N ASP A 10 -9.87 -10.87 12.70
CA ASP A 10 -11.21 -10.40 13.02
C ASP A 10 -11.60 -9.15 12.22
N PHE A 11 -10.66 -8.24 11.94
CA PHE A 11 -10.91 -7.07 11.11
C PHE A 11 -11.30 -7.50 9.68
N PHE A 12 -10.58 -8.46 9.09
CA PHE A 12 -10.89 -8.95 7.75
C PHE A 12 -12.20 -9.75 7.73
N LYS A 13 -12.40 -10.67 8.68
CA LYS A 13 -13.62 -11.51 8.73
C LYS A 13 -14.88 -10.66 8.96
N SER A 14 -14.85 -9.75 9.94
CA SER A 14 -16.04 -8.95 10.30
C SER A 14 -16.46 -7.97 9.22
N ASN A 15 -15.54 -7.49 8.39
CA ASN A 15 -15.84 -6.59 7.28
C ASN A 15 -15.94 -7.32 5.91
N ASN A 16 -15.87 -8.65 5.89
CA ASN A 16 -15.83 -9.45 4.66
C ASN A 16 -14.72 -9.01 3.67
N TYR A 17 -13.54 -8.68 4.21
CA TYR A 17 -12.36 -8.34 3.43
C TYR A 17 -11.50 -9.56 3.17
N ILE A 18 -10.76 -9.51 2.07
CA ILE A 18 -9.85 -10.57 1.66
C ILE A 18 -8.45 -9.99 1.49
N GLY A 19 -7.50 -10.50 2.26
CA GLY A 19 -6.08 -10.18 2.11
C GLY A 19 -5.45 -10.96 0.95
N ARG A 20 -4.75 -10.24 0.05
CA ARG A 20 -3.97 -10.80 -1.06
C ARG A 20 -2.53 -10.28 -1.09
N GLY A 21 -2.02 -9.82 0.05
CA GLY A 21 -0.61 -9.45 0.17
C GLY A 21 0.29 -10.69 0.14
N ILE A 22 1.44 -10.59 -0.50
CA ILE A 22 2.51 -11.59 -0.46
C ILE A 22 3.79 -10.87 -0.03
N GLY A 23 4.48 -11.40 0.98
CA GLY A 23 5.69 -10.78 1.52
C GLY A 23 6.80 -10.66 0.47
N GLY A 24 7.46 -9.50 0.43
CA GLY A 24 8.61 -9.23 -0.44
C GLY A 24 8.29 -8.84 -1.89
N GLU A 25 7.03 -8.95 -2.34
CA GLU A 25 6.66 -8.61 -3.71
C GLU A 25 6.74 -7.11 -4.02
N THR A 26 7.09 -6.80 -5.26
CA THR A 26 7.10 -5.45 -5.86
C THR A 26 5.91 -5.21 -6.78
N SER A 27 5.73 -3.97 -7.23
CA SER A 27 4.63 -3.57 -8.12
C SER A 27 4.50 -4.37 -9.43
N PRO A 28 5.57 -4.76 -10.16
CA PRO A 28 5.41 -5.60 -11.36
C PRO A 28 4.86 -7.00 -11.06
N GLN A 29 5.22 -7.58 -9.91
CA GLN A 29 4.71 -8.90 -9.50
C GLN A 29 3.24 -8.82 -9.11
N LEU A 30 2.85 -7.80 -8.32
CA LEU A 30 1.45 -7.56 -7.99
C LEU A 30 0.61 -7.30 -9.25
N LEU A 31 1.11 -6.50 -10.19
CA LEU A 31 0.44 -6.26 -11.47
C LEU A 31 0.26 -7.55 -12.27
N SER A 32 1.28 -8.40 -12.33
CA SER A 32 1.23 -9.69 -13.05
C SER A 32 0.12 -10.61 -12.53
N ARG A 33 -0.09 -10.66 -11.20
CA ARG A 33 -1.14 -11.48 -10.59
C ARG A 33 -2.47 -10.76 -10.36
N PHE A 34 -2.58 -9.48 -10.71
CA PHE A 34 -3.76 -8.65 -10.44
C PHE A 34 -5.06 -9.25 -11.01
N ARG A 35 -4.97 -9.90 -12.18
CA ARG A 35 -6.12 -10.60 -12.76
C ARG A 35 -6.63 -11.74 -11.88
N GLN A 36 -5.72 -12.62 -11.43
CA GLN A 36 -6.09 -13.78 -10.64
C GLN A 36 -6.58 -13.38 -9.25
N ASP A 37 -5.87 -12.46 -8.61
CA ASP A 37 -6.04 -12.18 -7.18
C ASP A 37 -7.00 -11.02 -6.90
N VAL A 38 -7.39 -10.24 -7.92
CA VAL A 38 -8.36 -9.14 -7.78
C VAL A 38 -9.52 -9.32 -8.77
N ILE A 39 -9.24 -9.28 -10.08
CA ILE A 39 -10.31 -9.22 -11.10
C ILE A 39 -11.23 -10.45 -11.04
N ASN A 40 -10.65 -11.65 -10.99
CA ASN A 40 -11.41 -12.89 -10.98
C ASN A 40 -12.22 -13.11 -9.69
N LEU A 41 -11.93 -12.35 -8.62
CA LEU A 41 -12.72 -12.38 -7.38
C LEU A 41 -13.95 -11.46 -7.43
N GLN A 42 -14.04 -10.60 -8.45
CA GLN A 42 -15.14 -9.64 -8.65
C GLN A 42 -15.49 -8.82 -7.40
N PRO A 43 -14.52 -8.20 -6.70
CA PRO A 43 -14.80 -7.42 -5.50
C PRO A 43 -15.50 -6.10 -5.85
N VAL A 44 -16.24 -5.54 -4.88
CA VAL A 44 -16.82 -4.19 -5.01
C VAL A 44 -15.74 -3.11 -5.06
N ALA A 45 -14.65 -3.29 -4.33
CA ALA A 45 -13.52 -2.37 -4.27
C ALA A 45 -12.20 -3.11 -4.05
N VAL A 46 -11.08 -2.46 -4.38
CA VAL A 46 -9.73 -2.94 -4.10
C VAL A 46 -8.88 -1.82 -3.50
N VAL A 47 -8.21 -2.11 -2.38
CA VAL A 47 -7.19 -1.22 -1.80
C VAL A 47 -5.82 -1.65 -2.28
N ILE A 48 -5.08 -0.73 -2.91
CA ILE A 48 -3.75 -0.97 -3.46
C ILE A 48 -2.72 -0.27 -2.57
N ASN A 49 -1.88 -1.06 -1.91
CA ASN A 49 -0.74 -0.61 -1.12
C ASN A 49 0.51 -1.38 -1.55
N ILE A 50 1.39 -0.73 -2.31
CA ILE A 50 2.58 -1.33 -2.92
C ILE A 50 3.63 -0.23 -3.17
N GLY A 51 4.90 -0.60 -3.25
CA GLY A 51 6.01 0.33 -3.53
C GLY A 51 7.19 0.21 -2.56
N THR A 52 6.96 -0.21 -1.31
CA THR A 52 8.03 -0.42 -0.31
C THR A 52 9.16 -1.31 -0.85
N ASN A 53 8.81 -2.45 -1.45
CA ASN A 53 9.81 -3.39 -1.94
C ASN A 53 10.42 -2.98 -3.30
N ASP A 54 9.72 -2.15 -4.07
CA ASP A 54 10.27 -1.51 -5.26
C ASP A 54 11.40 -0.56 -4.86
N ILE A 55 11.17 0.28 -3.85
CA ILE A 55 12.17 1.20 -3.29
C ILE A 55 13.33 0.42 -2.64
N ALA A 56 13.04 -0.72 -2.01
CA ALA A 56 14.05 -1.64 -1.47
C ALA A 56 14.79 -2.46 -2.54
N GLU A 57 14.50 -2.23 -3.82
CA GLU A 57 15.15 -2.87 -4.97
C GLU A 57 15.04 -4.39 -5.01
N ASN A 58 13.94 -4.96 -4.49
CA ASN A 58 13.75 -6.41 -4.44
C ASN A 58 13.68 -7.07 -5.82
N THR A 59 13.32 -6.31 -6.87
CA THR A 59 13.28 -6.79 -8.27
C THR A 59 14.19 -5.97 -9.19
N GLY A 60 15.25 -5.37 -8.66
CA GLY A 60 16.19 -4.52 -9.40
C GLY A 60 16.11 -3.06 -9.01
N ALA A 61 16.91 -2.22 -9.70
CA ALA A 61 17.07 -0.80 -9.39
C ALA A 61 15.72 -0.07 -9.34
N TYR A 62 15.56 0.80 -8.34
CA TYR A 62 14.32 1.55 -8.16
C TYR A 62 14.14 2.61 -9.27
N ASP A 63 12.99 2.56 -9.94
CA ASP A 63 12.51 3.58 -10.87
C ASP A 63 11.12 4.02 -10.42
N MET A 64 11.00 5.28 -9.99
CA MET A 64 9.76 5.84 -9.48
C MET A 64 8.64 5.81 -10.53
N GLU A 65 8.95 6.20 -11.77
CA GLU A 65 7.95 6.27 -12.84
C GLU A 65 7.47 4.87 -13.24
N PHE A 66 8.37 3.88 -13.21
CA PHE A 66 8.00 2.49 -13.40
C PHE A 66 7.04 1.98 -12.31
N THR A 67 7.39 2.19 -11.03
CA THR A 67 6.53 1.77 -9.90
C THR A 67 5.18 2.48 -9.94
N LEU A 68 5.17 3.80 -10.17
CA LEU A 68 3.95 4.58 -10.31
C LEU A 68 3.12 4.11 -11.52
N GLY A 69 3.77 3.81 -12.65
CA GLY A 69 3.13 3.26 -13.85
C GLY A 69 2.40 1.93 -13.59
N ASN A 70 3.01 1.04 -12.79
CA ASN A 70 2.37 -0.21 -12.39
C ASN A 70 1.14 0.04 -11.50
N ILE A 71 1.22 1.00 -10.56
CA ILE A 71 0.08 1.38 -9.71
C ILE A 71 -1.07 1.94 -10.55
N LYS A 72 -0.77 2.84 -11.49
CA LYS A 72 -1.75 3.40 -12.45
C LYS A 72 -2.41 2.29 -13.26
N SER A 73 -1.61 1.37 -13.79
CA SER A 73 -2.11 0.21 -14.55
C SER A 73 -3.07 -0.66 -13.74
N MET A 74 -2.77 -0.92 -12.46
CA MET A 74 -3.69 -1.68 -11.59
C MET A 74 -4.99 -0.92 -11.31
N ALA A 75 -4.93 0.39 -11.10
CA ALA A 75 -6.12 1.23 -10.92
C ALA A 75 -7.01 1.25 -12.17
N GLU A 76 -6.40 1.36 -13.35
CA GLU A 76 -7.08 1.32 -14.65
C GLU A 76 -7.70 -0.05 -14.92
N LEU A 77 -6.98 -1.14 -14.64
CA LEU A 77 -7.50 -2.50 -14.74
C LEU A 77 -8.69 -2.73 -13.81
N ALA A 78 -8.63 -2.25 -12.57
CA ALA A 78 -9.77 -2.32 -11.65
C ALA A 78 -10.98 -1.55 -12.20
N LYS A 79 -10.78 -0.29 -12.61
CA LYS A 79 -11.83 0.56 -13.19
C LYS A 79 -12.47 -0.07 -14.42
N ALA A 80 -11.66 -0.63 -15.33
CA ALA A 80 -12.12 -1.31 -16.54
C ALA A 80 -12.98 -2.56 -16.26
N ASN A 81 -12.86 -3.16 -15.07
CA ASN A 81 -13.64 -4.31 -14.64
C ASN A 81 -14.76 -3.93 -13.64
N GLY A 82 -15.08 -2.64 -13.51
CA GLY A 82 -16.14 -2.15 -12.61
C GLY A 82 -15.79 -2.22 -11.12
N ILE A 83 -14.51 -2.37 -10.78
CA ILE A 83 -14.03 -2.45 -9.40
C ILE A 83 -13.61 -1.05 -8.93
N LYS A 84 -14.12 -0.60 -7.78
CA LYS A 84 -13.74 0.69 -7.19
C LYS A 84 -12.31 0.62 -6.67
N ALA A 85 -11.35 1.25 -7.37
CA ALA A 85 -9.96 1.30 -6.91
C ALA A 85 -9.75 2.37 -5.83
N ILE A 86 -9.05 1.98 -4.77
CA ILE A 86 -8.64 2.84 -3.66
C ILE A 86 -7.11 2.77 -3.59
N LEU A 87 -6.45 3.89 -3.84
CA LEU A 87 -4.99 4.00 -3.75
C LEU A 87 -4.58 4.35 -2.32
N SER A 88 -3.34 4.08 -1.95
CA SER A 88 -2.83 4.45 -0.63
C SER A 88 -1.40 4.92 -0.68
N SER A 89 -1.02 5.72 0.31
CA SER A 89 0.39 6.01 0.58
C SER A 89 1.16 4.73 0.90
N VAL A 90 2.37 4.59 0.37
CA VAL A 90 3.40 3.75 0.95
C VAL A 90 3.66 4.18 2.39
N LEU A 91 3.81 3.21 3.29
CA LEU A 91 4.06 3.46 4.71
C LEU A 91 5.42 4.16 4.90
N PRO A 92 5.59 4.94 5.98
CA PRO A 92 6.86 5.58 6.28
C PRO A 92 7.92 4.55 6.63
N VAL A 93 9.14 4.75 6.12
CA VAL A 93 10.30 3.92 6.41
C VAL A 93 11.53 4.81 6.47
N GLY A 94 12.28 4.71 7.57
CA GLY A 94 13.55 5.43 7.72
C GLY A 94 14.69 4.76 6.94
N GLU A 95 14.79 3.44 7.06
CA GLU A 95 15.76 2.59 6.38
C GLU A 95 15.21 1.17 6.22
N TYR A 96 15.77 0.38 5.30
CA TYR A 96 15.44 -1.04 5.16
C TYR A 96 16.49 -1.91 5.86
N PRO A 97 16.16 -2.60 6.97
CA PRO A 97 17.15 -3.38 7.72
C PRO A 97 17.87 -4.47 6.91
N TRP A 98 17.23 -4.99 5.86
CA TRP A 98 17.76 -6.01 4.95
C TRP A 98 18.45 -5.46 3.69
N ARG A 99 18.43 -4.13 3.50
CA ARG A 99 18.94 -3.40 2.32
C ARG A 99 19.53 -2.05 2.74
N LYS A 100 20.57 -2.08 3.57
CA LYS A 100 21.21 -0.87 4.16
C LYS A 100 21.91 0.02 3.15
N GLU A 101 22.21 -0.52 1.97
CA GLU A 101 22.77 0.20 0.83
C GLU A 101 21.77 1.20 0.21
N ILE A 102 20.47 1.00 0.45
CA ILE A 102 19.43 1.91 -0.04
C ILE A 102 19.37 3.13 0.86
N THR A 103 19.84 4.26 0.35
CA THR A 103 19.82 5.56 1.03
C THR A 103 18.64 6.41 0.58
N ASN A 104 18.38 7.49 1.32
CA ASN A 104 17.30 8.47 1.07
C ASN A 104 15.90 7.83 0.97
N VAL A 105 15.65 6.77 1.75
CA VAL A 105 14.37 6.04 1.75
C VAL A 105 13.18 6.97 2.01
N PRO A 106 13.21 7.89 3.01
CA PRO A 106 12.09 8.80 3.23
C PRO A 106 11.79 9.71 2.03
N ASP A 107 12.80 10.19 1.31
CA ASP A 107 12.62 11.05 0.13
C ASP A 107 12.00 10.27 -1.04
N LYS A 108 12.46 9.04 -1.27
CA LYS A 108 11.89 8.14 -2.29
C LYS A 108 10.41 7.81 -1.99
N ILE A 109 10.08 7.54 -0.73
CA ILE A 109 8.70 7.29 -0.30
C ILE A 109 7.83 8.54 -0.48
N SER A 110 8.32 9.71 -0.08
CA SER A 110 7.60 10.98 -0.26
C SER A 110 7.29 11.23 -1.73
N ALA A 111 8.30 11.12 -2.61
CA ALA A 111 8.13 11.34 -4.03
C ALA A 111 7.12 10.38 -4.67
N LEU A 112 7.16 9.09 -4.31
CA LEU A 112 6.18 8.12 -4.78
C LEU A 112 4.77 8.41 -4.25
N ASN A 113 4.65 8.76 -2.96
CA ASN A 113 3.35 9.08 -2.35
C ASN A 113 2.71 10.32 -2.98
N ASP A 114 3.50 11.35 -3.27
CA ASP A 114 3.04 12.55 -3.99
C ASP A 114 2.53 12.18 -5.39
N GLY A 115 3.25 11.33 -6.12
CA GLY A 115 2.85 10.84 -7.43
C GLY A 115 1.56 10.01 -7.40
N ILE A 116 1.41 9.11 -6.41
CA ILE A 116 0.19 8.31 -6.23
C ILE A 116 -0.99 9.22 -5.90
N LYS A 117 -0.81 10.18 -4.98
CA LYS A 117 -1.87 11.10 -4.56
C LYS A 117 -2.30 12.01 -5.71
N ALA A 118 -1.36 12.61 -6.42
CA ALA A 118 -1.67 13.46 -7.57
C ALA A 118 -2.43 12.68 -8.66
N TYR A 119 -2.05 11.43 -8.93
CA TYR A 119 -2.78 10.58 -9.86
C TYR A 119 -4.19 10.23 -9.36
N ALA A 120 -4.33 9.91 -8.07
CA ALA A 120 -5.62 9.62 -7.45
C ALA A 120 -6.58 10.81 -7.60
N ASP A 121 -6.13 12.00 -7.22
CA ASP A 121 -6.89 13.25 -7.29
C ASP A 121 -7.30 13.58 -8.74
N ALA A 122 -6.37 13.46 -9.69
CA ALA A 122 -6.62 13.77 -11.10
C ALA A 122 -7.60 12.80 -11.78
N ASN A 123 -7.73 11.57 -11.29
CA ASN A 123 -8.54 10.53 -11.91
C ASN A 123 -9.79 10.13 -11.10
N GLY A 124 -10.01 10.80 -9.96
CA GLY A 124 -11.14 10.55 -9.08
C GLY A 124 -11.07 9.21 -8.33
N PHE A 125 -9.86 8.69 -8.08
CA PHE A 125 -9.68 7.53 -7.20
C PHE A 125 -9.66 7.97 -5.74
N ALA A 126 -10.26 7.18 -4.85
CA ALA A 126 -10.12 7.41 -3.43
C ALA A 126 -8.68 7.13 -2.97
N TYR A 127 -8.24 7.84 -1.93
CA TYR A 127 -6.88 7.76 -1.41
C TYR A 127 -6.88 7.56 0.12
N ILE A 128 -6.07 6.61 0.59
CA ILE A 128 -5.82 6.38 2.02
C ILE A 128 -4.41 6.86 2.35
N ASP A 129 -4.31 7.87 3.21
CA ASP A 129 -3.03 8.41 3.67
C ASP A 129 -2.59 7.75 4.98
N TYR A 130 -2.02 6.56 4.88
CA TYR A 130 -1.37 5.90 6.02
C TYR A 130 -0.13 6.65 6.48
N TYR A 131 0.60 7.28 5.55
CA TYR A 131 1.85 7.96 5.84
C TYR A 131 1.63 9.05 6.88
N ALA A 132 0.65 9.94 6.65
CA ALA A 132 0.32 11.06 7.53
C ALA A 132 0.03 10.68 8.99
N VAL A 133 -0.44 9.46 9.25
CA VAL A 133 -0.79 9.00 10.61
C VAL A 133 0.22 8.05 11.23
N MET A 134 1.26 7.66 10.48
CA MET A 134 2.23 6.64 10.93
C MET A 134 3.68 7.14 10.99
N HIS A 135 3.99 8.34 10.49
CA HIS A 135 5.35 8.84 10.46
C HIS A 135 5.73 9.62 11.73
N ASP A 136 6.99 9.54 12.13
CA ASP A 136 7.57 10.38 13.18
C ASP A 136 8.22 11.66 12.60
N ALA A 137 8.92 12.42 13.44
CA ALA A 137 9.59 13.66 13.02
C ALA A 137 10.71 13.42 11.99
N ASP A 138 11.28 12.23 11.96
CA ASP A 138 12.34 11.82 11.04
C ASP A 138 11.80 11.19 9.76
N ARG A 139 10.46 11.23 9.56
CA ARG A 139 9.76 10.62 8.42
C ARG A 139 9.84 9.10 8.38
N ALA A 140 10.24 8.48 9.49
CA ALA A 140 10.27 7.03 9.68
C ALA A 140 8.96 6.55 10.34
N MET A 141 8.72 5.24 10.36
CA MET A 141 7.57 4.70 11.10
C MET A 141 7.72 4.98 12.60
N ILE A 142 6.67 5.53 13.22
CA ILE A 142 6.58 5.68 14.67
C ILE A 142 6.95 4.34 15.33
N LYS A 143 7.94 4.37 16.22
CA LYS A 143 8.56 3.17 16.81
C LYS A 143 7.53 2.21 17.42
N GLU A 144 6.47 2.72 18.02
CA GLU A 144 5.42 1.91 18.63
C GLU A 144 4.51 1.18 17.63
N TYR A 145 4.53 1.56 16.35
CA TYR A 145 3.66 1.03 15.31
C TYR A 145 4.32 -0.09 14.50
N GLY A 146 5.65 -0.22 14.56
CA GLY A 146 6.40 -1.27 13.86
C GLY A 146 7.14 -2.19 14.81
N TYR A 147 7.71 -3.27 14.26
CA TYR A 147 8.66 -4.13 14.99
C TYR A 147 10.08 -4.06 14.44
N ASP A 148 10.25 -3.62 13.19
CA ASP A 148 11.54 -3.49 12.49
C ASP A 148 11.72 -2.15 11.76
N GLY A 149 10.81 -1.19 11.99
CA GLY A 149 10.81 0.11 11.31
C GLY A 149 10.20 0.10 9.89
N VAL A 150 9.76 -1.05 9.39
CA VAL A 150 9.13 -1.18 8.05
C VAL A 150 7.76 -1.82 8.13
N HIS A 151 7.62 -2.88 8.92
CA HIS A 151 6.42 -3.67 9.00
C HIS A 151 5.60 -3.32 10.24
N PRO A 152 4.29 -3.04 10.09
CA PRO A 152 3.43 -2.74 11.22
C PRO A 152 3.29 -3.93 12.18
N ASN A 153 3.25 -3.62 13.47
CA ASN A 153 2.80 -4.50 14.53
C ASN A 153 1.28 -4.34 14.74
N ALA A 154 0.72 -4.99 15.78
CA ALA A 154 -0.72 -4.91 16.07
C ALA A 154 -1.25 -3.48 16.29
N LYS A 155 -0.47 -2.59 16.92
CA LYS A 155 -0.84 -1.19 17.16
C LYS A 155 -0.78 -0.39 15.85
N GLY A 156 0.26 -0.58 15.04
CA GLY A 156 0.34 0.03 13.72
C GLY A 156 -0.83 -0.38 12.82
N TYR A 157 -1.21 -1.65 12.83
CA TYR A 157 -2.39 -2.10 12.09
C TYR A 157 -3.69 -1.49 12.61
N GLN A 158 -3.87 -1.30 13.92
CA GLN A 158 -5.06 -0.61 14.44
C GLN A 158 -5.20 0.81 13.86
N VAL A 159 -4.11 1.57 13.80
CA VAL A 159 -4.10 2.91 13.19
C VAL A 159 -4.47 2.83 11.71
N MET A 160 -3.92 1.86 10.98
CA MET A 160 -4.27 1.65 9.57
C MET A 160 -5.74 1.25 9.39
N GLU A 161 -6.29 0.41 10.27
CA GLU A 161 -7.69 -0.04 10.23
C GLU A 161 -8.66 1.14 10.32
N GLU A 162 -8.41 2.09 11.22
CA GLU A 162 -9.24 3.27 11.42
C GLU A 162 -9.34 4.14 10.15
N VAL A 163 -8.19 4.46 9.54
CA VAL A 163 -8.16 5.30 8.34
C VAL A 163 -8.67 4.54 7.12
N ALA A 164 -8.29 3.28 6.96
CA ALA A 164 -8.74 2.44 5.84
C ALA A 164 -10.25 2.25 5.87
N LYS A 165 -10.81 1.89 7.03
CA LYS A 165 -12.24 1.61 7.16
C LYS A 165 -13.09 2.84 6.80
N LYS A 166 -12.69 4.03 7.24
CA LYS A 166 -13.39 5.27 6.90
C LYS A 166 -13.52 5.46 5.39
N VAL A 167 -12.40 5.35 4.67
CA VAL A 167 -12.37 5.54 3.21
C VAL A 167 -13.11 4.41 2.49
N ILE A 168 -12.92 3.16 2.92
CA ILE A 168 -13.62 2.01 2.32
C ILE A 168 -15.13 2.18 2.46
N ASP A 169 -15.63 2.49 3.66
CA ASP A 169 -17.06 2.68 3.94
C ASP A 169 -17.65 3.85 3.13
N GLU A 170 -16.86 4.90 2.84
CA GLU A 170 -17.29 6.00 1.95
C GLU A 170 -17.37 5.55 0.49
N VAL A 171 -16.42 4.75 0.03
CA VAL A 171 -16.33 4.27 -1.35
C VAL A 171 -17.38 3.21 -1.66
N ILE A 172 -17.67 2.29 -0.75
CA ILE A 172 -18.57 1.14 -1.01
C ILE A 172 -20.05 1.41 -0.74
N LYS A 173 -20.39 2.59 -0.20
CA LYS A 173 -21.76 3.11 -0.24
C LYS A 173 -22.28 3.18 -1.68
#